data_AF-A0AAW2JXK6-F1
#
_entry.id   AF-A0AAW2JXK6-F1
#
_cell.length_a   1.000
_cell.length_b   1.000
_cell.length_c   1.000
_cell.angle_alpha   90.00
_cell.angle_beta   90.00
_cell.angle_gamma   90.00
#
_symmetry.space_group_name_H-M   'P 1'
#
loop_
_entity.id
_entity.type
_entity.pdbx_description
1 polymer ?
#
loop_
_entity_poly.entity_id
_entity_poly.type
_entity_poly.pdbx_seq_one_letter_code
_entity_poly.pdbx_strand_id
1 'polypeptide(L)'
;MEVVNGGSANAQYGVEKLVGTNYKYWRMCMETYLQGQDLWELIASADTEIPADTFGKADPRRKWKIKCGTALYALRTSISREFIDHVRNVNSPNQVWDTLERLFSKKNTAREQFFENELTMIK
;
A
#
# COMPACT_ATOMS: atom_id res chain seq x y z
N MET A 1 -19.52 -7.43 33.82
CA MET A 1 -18.16 -7.16 33.29
C MET A 1 -18.19 -7.53 31.83
N GLU A 2 -18.47 -6.56 30.96
CA GLU A 2 -18.34 -6.77 29.52
C GLU A 2 -16.87 -6.60 29.16
N VAL A 3 -16.25 -7.66 28.67
CA VAL A 3 -14.92 -7.63 28.08
C VAL A 3 -15.04 -6.92 26.73
N VAL A 4 -14.91 -5.59 26.76
CA VAL A 4 -14.72 -4.78 25.56
C VAL A 4 -13.35 -5.13 24.99
N ASN A 5 -13.36 -5.98 23.96
CA ASN A 5 -12.14 -6.48 23.34
C ASN A 5 -11.45 -5.37 22.55
N GLY A 6 -10.12 -5.31 22.69
CA GLY A 6 -9.22 -4.24 22.29
C GLY A 6 -9.44 -3.68 20.89
N GLY A 7 -9.35 -2.35 20.80
CA GLY A 7 -9.77 -1.56 19.65
C GLY A 7 -8.98 -1.77 18.36
N SER A 8 -9.69 -1.61 17.25
CA SER A 8 -9.09 -1.30 15.96
C SER A 8 -9.23 0.21 15.74
N ALA A 9 -8.23 0.96 16.18
CA ALA A 9 -8.16 2.40 15.98
C ALA A 9 -8.02 2.73 14.48
N ASN A 10 -9.13 3.22 13.91
CA ASN A 10 -9.29 4.06 12.71
C ASN A 10 -8.55 3.60 11.44
N ALA A 11 -9.29 2.89 10.57
CA ALA A 11 -9.05 2.95 9.14
C ALA A 11 -9.58 4.30 8.64
N GLN A 12 -8.72 5.33 8.60
CA GLN A 12 -9.06 6.67 8.07
C GLN A 12 -9.63 6.63 6.63
N TYR A 13 -9.47 5.49 5.94
CA TYR A 13 -9.85 5.27 4.54
C TYR A 13 -10.81 4.09 4.33
N GLY A 14 -11.35 3.50 5.40
CA GLY A 14 -12.16 2.28 5.30
C GLY A 14 -11.38 1.03 4.84
N VAL A 15 -10.06 1.14 4.63
CA VAL A 15 -9.17 0.03 4.30
C VAL A 15 -8.59 -0.54 5.61
N GLU A 16 -8.81 -1.84 5.84
CA GLU A 16 -8.19 -2.56 6.95
C GLU A 16 -6.66 -2.42 6.92
N LYS A 17 -5.98 -2.41 8.07
CA LYS A 17 -4.52 -2.37 8.07
C LYS A 17 -3.91 -3.62 7.46
N LEU A 18 -2.83 -3.46 6.70
CA LEU A 18 -2.01 -4.55 6.19
C LEU A 18 -1.25 -5.21 7.35
N VAL A 19 -1.67 -6.42 7.71
CA VAL A 19 -1.03 -7.27 8.74
C VAL A 19 -0.28 -8.45 8.11
N GLY A 20 -0.15 -8.44 6.78
CA GLY A 20 0.63 -9.39 6.00
C GLY A 20 -0.16 -10.61 5.52
N THR A 21 -1.00 -11.22 6.36
CA THR A 21 -1.86 -12.33 5.93
C THR A 21 -3.01 -11.88 5.04
N ASN A 22 -3.48 -10.64 5.20
CA ASN A 22 -4.57 -10.05 4.43
C ASN A 22 -4.12 -9.31 3.15
N TYR A 23 -2.87 -9.51 2.69
CA TYR A 23 -2.31 -8.71 1.59
C TYR A 23 -3.15 -8.68 0.32
N LYS A 24 -3.71 -9.82 -0.13
CA LYS A 24 -4.57 -9.87 -1.33
C LYS A 24 -5.80 -8.95 -1.19
N TYR A 25 -6.45 -8.98 -0.03
CA TYR A 25 -7.61 -8.14 0.26
C TYR A 25 -7.22 -6.66 0.41
N TRP A 26 -6.19 -6.39 1.21
CA TRP A 26 -5.65 -5.03 1.40
C TRP A 26 -5.28 -4.38 0.07
N ARG A 27 -4.60 -5.12 -0.82
CA ARG A 27 -4.20 -4.65 -2.14
C ARG A 27 -5.42 -4.20 -2.94
N MET A 28 -6.44 -5.05 -3.04
CA MET A 28 -7.67 -4.74 -3.78
C MET A 28 -8.37 -3.50 -3.22
N CYS A 29 -8.52 -3.40 -1.89
CA CYS A 29 -9.15 -2.25 -1.25
C CYS A 29 -8.36 -0.96 -1.42
N MET A 30 -7.03 -1.02 -1.25
CA MET A 30 -6.16 0.15 -1.38
C MET A 30 -6.07 0.63 -2.83
N GLU A 31 -5.96 -0.28 -3.80
CA GLU A 31 -6.00 0.05 -5.23
C GLU A 31 -7.30 0.77 -5.61
N THR A 32 -8.45 0.23 -5.19
CA THR A 32 -9.77 0.84 -5.42
C THR A 32 -9.86 2.22 -4.77
N TYR A 33 -9.36 2.36 -3.54
CA TYR A 33 -9.32 3.65 -2.85
C TYR A 33 -8.48 4.69 -3.62
N LEU A 34 -7.27 4.31 -4.06
CA LEU A 34 -6.37 5.19 -4.79
C LEU A 34 -6.94 5.59 -6.15
N GLN A 35 -7.63 4.69 -6.84
CA GLN A 35 -8.36 4.99 -8.08
C GLN A 35 -9.50 6.00 -7.82
N GLY A 36 -10.31 5.76 -6.79
CA GLY A 36 -11.40 6.66 -6.41
C GLY A 36 -10.95 8.05 -5.93
N GLN A 37 -9.68 8.21 -5.58
CA GLN A 37 -9.06 9.49 -5.19
C GLN A 37 -8.21 10.13 -6.31
N ASP A 38 -8.17 9.54 -7.50
CA ASP A 38 -7.35 10.01 -8.62
C ASP A 38 -5.85 10.08 -8.26
N LEU A 39 -5.39 9.07 -7.49
CA LEU A 39 -4.02 8.89 -7.01
C LEU A 39 -3.31 7.71 -7.67
N TRP A 40 -4.06 6.78 -8.27
CA TRP A 40 -3.51 5.53 -8.83
C TRP A 40 -2.47 5.76 -9.93
N GLU A 41 -2.60 6.83 -10.72
CA GLU A 41 -1.65 7.17 -11.77
C GLU A 41 -0.22 7.36 -11.24
N LEU A 42 -0.07 7.84 -10.00
CA LEU A 42 1.23 8.02 -9.33
C LEU A 42 1.93 6.70 -8.97
N ILE A 43 1.18 5.60 -8.98
CA ILE A 43 1.66 4.26 -8.63
C ILE A 43 1.83 3.43 -9.89
N ALA A 44 0.85 3.47 -10.80
CA ALA A 44 0.90 2.74 -12.06
C ALA A 44 1.97 3.27 -13.02
N SER A 45 2.25 4.59 -12.99
CA SER A 45 3.28 5.20 -13.83
C SER A 45 4.62 5.17 -13.09
N ALA A 46 5.44 4.16 -13.42
CA ALA A 46 6.79 4.03 -12.87
C ALA A 46 7.64 5.30 -13.07
N ASP A 47 7.35 6.05 -14.13
CA ASP A 47 8.04 7.27 -14.56
C ASP A 47 7.18 8.52 -14.35
N THR A 48 6.52 8.66 -13.20
CA THR A 48 5.89 9.95 -12.88
C THR A 48 6.98 10.98 -12.57
N GLU A 49 7.64 11.48 -13.62
CA GLU A 49 8.66 12.52 -13.52
C GLU A 49 8.05 13.73 -12.80
N ILE A 50 8.82 14.28 -11.85
CA ILE A 50 8.47 15.53 -11.20
C ILE A 50 8.20 16.55 -12.31
N PRO A 51 7.01 17.17 -12.37
CA PRO A 51 6.73 18.17 -13.40
C PRO A 51 7.85 19.21 -13.41
N ALA A 52 8.50 19.35 -14.57
CA ALA A 52 9.68 20.21 -14.72
C ALA A 52 9.40 21.62 -14.19
N ASP A 53 10.41 22.22 -13.57
CA ASP A 53 10.32 23.55 -12.97
C ASP A 53 10.35 24.62 -14.08
N THR A 54 9.24 24.74 -14.82
CA THR A 54 9.06 25.75 -15.86
C THR A 54 8.29 26.93 -15.27
N PHE A 55 8.78 28.16 -15.48
CA PHE A 55 8.04 29.38 -15.14
C PHE A 55 6.60 29.28 -15.69
N GLY A 56 5.60 29.43 -14.81
CA GLY A 56 4.18 29.27 -15.13
C GLY A 56 3.54 27.92 -14.79
N LYS A 57 4.30 26.89 -14.37
CA LYS A 57 3.78 25.57 -13.95
C LYS A 57 3.77 25.32 -12.43
N ALA A 58 3.88 26.38 -11.62
CA ALA A 58 3.91 26.28 -10.16
C ALA A 58 2.65 25.61 -9.57
N ASP A 59 1.47 25.88 -10.13
CA ASP A 59 0.20 25.31 -9.67
C ASP A 59 0.07 23.80 -9.98
N PRO A 60 0.30 23.32 -11.22
CA PRO A 60 0.36 21.88 -11.53
C PRO A 60 1.37 21.11 -10.66
N ARG A 61 2.56 21.67 -10.43
CA ARG A 61 3.59 21.02 -9.59
C ARG A 61 3.17 20.94 -8.13
N ARG A 62 2.54 21.99 -7.60
CA ARG A 62 1.99 21.98 -6.23
C ARG A 62 0.90 20.93 -6.09
N LYS A 63 -0.04 20.86 -7.04
CA LYS A 63 -1.09 19.84 -7.07
C LYS A 63 -0.52 18.42 -7.10
N TRP A 64 0.49 18.17 -7.93
CA TRP A 64 1.17 16.88 -7.99
C TRP A 64 1.85 16.51 -6.67
N LYS A 65 2.58 17.45 -6.03
CA LYS A 65 3.21 17.23 -4.72
C LYS A 65 2.16 16.90 -3.64
N ILE A 66 1.01 17.56 -3.66
CA ILE A 66 -0.10 17.28 -2.74
C ILE A 66 -0.62 15.86 -2.97
N LYS A 67 -0.90 15.46 -4.22
CA LYS A 67 -1.34 14.09 -4.54
C LYS A 67 -0.32 13.03 -4.08
N CYS A 68 0.97 13.26 -4.31
CA CYS A 68 2.03 12.37 -3.83
C CYS A 68 2.03 12.24 -2.31
N GLY A 69 1.91 13.38 -1.59
CA GLY A 69 1.80 13.39 -0.13
C GLY A 69 0.59 12.61 0.37
N THR A 70 -0.57 12.79 -0.26
CA THR A 70 -1.80 12.08 0.07
C THR A 70 -1.65 10.57 -0.15
N ALA A 71 -1.10 10.15 -1.29
CA ALA A 71 -0.88 8.75 -1.60
C ALA A 71 0.11 8.09 -0.62
N LEU A 72 1.24 8.75 -0.33
CA LEU A 72 2.21 8.26 0.66
C LEU A 72 1.59 8.14 2.05
N TYR A 73 0.78 9.11 2.47
CA TYR A 73 0.11 9.06 3.75
C TYR A 73 -0.90 7.92 3.82
N ALA A 74 -1.75 7.75 2.80
CA ALA A 74 -2.71 6.65 2.73
C ALA A 74 -2.02 5.28 2.80
N LEU A 75 -0.97 5.07 1.99
CA LEU A 75 -0.19 3.84 2.01
C LEU A 75 0.41 3.59 3.39
N ARG A 76 1.17 4.54 3.94
CA ARG A 76 1.89 4.35 5.22
C ARG A 76 0.95 4.13 6.41
N THR A 77 -0.18 4.83 6.46
CA THR A 77 -1.13 4.71 7.57
C THR A 77 -1.99 3.45 7.50
N SER A 78 -2.12 2.87 6.31
CA SER A 78 -2.81 1.60 6.09
C SER A 78 -1.95 0.36 6.38
N ILE A 79 -0.69 0.53 6.80
CA ILE A 79 0.22 -0.58 7.10
C ILE A 79 0.32 -0.76 8.62
N SER A 80 0.35 -2.02 9.08
CA SER A 80 0.65 -2.30 10.48
C SER A 80 2.06 -1.82 10.85
N ARG A 81 2.24 -1.39 12.10
CA ARG A 81 3.53 -0.85 12.58
C ARG A 81 4.70 -1.83 12.37
N GLU A 82 4.45 -3.13 12.39
CA GLU A 82 5.47 -4.16 12.18
C GLU A 82 6.13 -4.11 10.79
N PHE A 83 5.42 -3.59 9.78
CA PHE A 83 5.92 -3.56 8.40
C PHE A 83 6.31 -2.16 7.92
N ILE A 84 6.07 -1.12 8.73
CA ILE A 84 6.32 0.27 8.32
C ILE A 84 7.80 0.55 8.05
N ASP A 85 8.69 -0.13 8.77
CA ASP A 85 10.14 0.09 8.66
C ASP A 85 10.69 -0.30 7.28
N HIS A 86 10.03 -1.20 6.55
CA HIS A 86 10.40 -1.55 5.19
C HIS A 86 10.18 -0.43 4.17
N VAL A 87 9.28 0.53 4.46
CA VAL A 87 8.88 1.61 3.53
C VAL A 87 9.12 3.01 4.09
N ARG A 88 9.65 3.11 5.33
CA ARG A 88 9.84 4.37 6.07
C ARG A 88 10.62 5.41 5.26
N ASN A 89 11.70 5.00 4.62
CA ASN A 89 12.63 5.88 3.91
C ASN A 89 12.30 6.03 2.41
N VAL A 90 11.21 5.43 1.94
CA VAL A 90 10.81 5.44 0.54
C VAL A 90 9.87 6.62 0.30
N ASN A 91 10.27 7.57 -0.54
CA ASN A 91 9.54 8.85 -0.73
C ASN A 91 8.73 8.92 -2.03
N SER A 92 8.55 7.79 -2.70
CA SER A 92 7.75 7.71 -3.92
C SER A 92 6.58 6.72 -3.74
N PRO A 93 5.33 7.12 -4.04
CA PRO A 93 4.16 6.23 -3.91
C PRO A 93 4.33 4.89 -4.62
N ASN A 94 4.80 4.90 -5.87
CA ASN A 94 5.06 3.68 -6.64
C ASN A 94 6.08 2.77 -5.94
N GLN A 95 7.20 3.31 -5.47
CA GLN A 95 8.23 2.52 -4.79
C GLN A 95 7.74 1.93 -3.45
N VAL A 96 6.86 2.65 -2.73
CA VAL A 96 6.21 2.11 -1.53
C VAL A 96 5.34 0.92 -1.92
N TRP A 97 4.50 1.07 -2.94
CA TRP A 97 3.63 0.01 -3.46
C TRP A 97 4.43 -1.22 -3.90
N ASP A 98 5.45 -1.04 -4.74
CA ASP A 98 6.32 -2.11 -5.24
C ASP A 98 7.05 -2.85 -4.12
N THR A 99 7.48 -2.11 -3.10
CA THR A 99 8.15 -2.71 -1.93
C THR A 99 7.19 -3.61 -1.16
N LEU A 100 5.93 -3.20 -0.98
CA LEU A 100 4.91 -4.02 -0.33
C LEU A 100 4.55 -5.24 -1.19
N GLU A 101 4.37 -5.06 -2.49
CA GLU A 101 4.12 -6.17 -3.42
C GLU A 101 5.25 -7.19 -3.38
N ARG A 102 6.51 -6.76 -3.44
CA ARG A 102 7.66 -7.66 -3.31
C ARG A 102 7.70 -8.37 -1.96
N LEU A 103 7.38 -7.66 -0.87
CA LEU A 103 7.44 -8.21 0.49
C LEU A 103 6.38 -9.30 0.72
N PHE A 104 5.17 -9.10 0.20
CA PHE A 104 4.03 -9.98 0.49
C PHE A 104 3.70 -10.98 -0.61
N SER A 105 4.03 -10.71 -1.88
CA SER A 105 3.91 -11.70 -2.96
C SER A 105 4.81 -12.91 -2.71
N LYS A 106 6.08 -12.70 -2.32
CA LYS A 106 7.01 -13.79 -1.98
C LYS A 106 6.52 -14.66 -0.82
N LYS A 107 6.01 -14.03 0.25
CA LYS A 107 5.49 -14.73 1.44
C LYS A 107 4.25 -15.54 1.11
N ASN A 108 3.39 -15.04 0.20
CA ASN A 108 2.17 -15.75 -0.16
C ASN A 108 2.46 -16.94 -1.08
N THR A 109 3.34 -16.78 -2.07
CA THR A 109 3.75 -17.88 -2.96
C THR A 109 4.38 -19.04 -2.18
N ALA A 110 5.26 -18.75 -1.22
CA ALA A 110 5.88 -19.81 -0.40
C ALA A 110 4.85 -20.56 0.47
N ARG A 111 3.85 -19.84 1.00
CA ARG A 111 2.75 -20.47 1.76
C ARG A 111 1.85 -21.32 0.87
N GLU A 112 1.49 -20.82 -0.31
CA GLU A 112 0.71 -21.58 -1.29
C GLU A 112 1.44 -22.87 -1.70
N GLN A 113 2.74 -22.79 -2.02
CA GLN A 113 3.55 -23.97 -2.33
C GLN A 113 3.63 -24.97 -1.18
N PHE A 114 3.74 -24.49 0.06
CA PHE A 114 3.73 -25.37 1.23
C PHE A 114 2.41 -26.14 1.33
N PHE A 115 1.26 -25.48 1.15
CA PHE A 115 -0.04 -26.15 1.18
C PHE A 115 -0.21 -27.15 0.04
N GLU A 116 0.19 -26.80 -1.18
CA GLU A 116 0.14 -27.73 -2.32
C GLU A 116 1.00 -28.97 -2.08
N ASN A 117 2.22 -28.79 -1.55
CA ASN A 117 3.10 -29.92 -1.23
C ASN A 117 2.51 -30.83 -0.15
N GLU A 118 1.94 -30.27 0.93
CA GLU A 118 1.24 -31.07 1.97
C GLU A 118 0.05 -31.85 1.40
N LEU A 119 -0.78 -31.22 0.55
CA LEU A 119 -1.90 -31.89 -0.10
C LEU A 119 -1.45 -33.02 -1.05
N THR A 120 -0.29 -32.88 -1.68
CA THR A 120 0.29 -33.94 -2.52
C THR A 120 0.89 -35.09 -1.73
N MET A 121 1.30 -34.87 -0.47
CA MET A 121 1.85 -35.91 0.40
C MET A 121 0.79 -36.74 1.14
N ILE A 122 -0.48 -36.32 1.11
CA ILE A 122 -1.62 -37.04 1.72
C ILE A 122 -2.34 -37.96 0.69
N LYS A 123 -1.87 -38.00 -0.56
CA LYS A 123 -2.36 -38.92 -1.61
C LYS A 123 -1.48 -40.16 -1.71
#